data_AF-A0A9P9RBS5-F1
#
_entry.id   AF-A0A9P9RBS5-F1
#
_cell.length_a   1.000
_cell.length_b   1.000
_cell.length_c   1.000
_cell.angle_alpha   90.00
_cell.angle_beta   90.00
_cell.angle_gamma   90.00
#
_symmetry.space_group_name_H-M   'P 1'
#
loop_
_entity.id
_entity.type
_entity.pdbx_description
1 polymer ?
#
loop_
_entity_poly.entity_id
_entity_poly.type
_entity_poly.pdbx_seq_one_letter_code
_entity_poly.pdbx_strand_id
1 'polypeptide(L)'
;MSSSSGPHPLALPPTFSPDTLDALSELSLVLARVRAGIQSSAGITTEPAPGTTGQNAPGGPTLSFKDVPGATDGLKHKLQRARAQVRELPDMNRPIAEQADEIRELEARIEMQRAVLQKLRDEAAGKERKDDVAAADKMQT
;
A
#
# COMPACT_ATOMS: atom_id res chain seq x y z
N MET A 1 9.47 -0.54 -32.54
CA MET A 1 8.69 -1.35 -31.58
C MET A 1 8.25 -0.40 -30.48
N SER A 2 7.04 0.12 -30.58
CA SER A 2 6.54 1.16 -29.67
C SER A 2 6.03 0.50 -28.39
N SER A 3 6.82 0.55 -27.33
CA SER A 3 6.40 0.14 -26.00
C SER A 3 5.27 1.04 -25.54
N SER A 4 4.05 0.50 -25.46
CA SER A 4 2.91 1.19 -24.86
C SER A 4 3.21 1.44 -23.37
N SER A 5 3.65 2.66 -23.05
CA SER A 5 3.87 3.14 -21.67
C SER A 5 2.54 3.55 -21.01
N GLY A 6 1.46 2.81 -21.26
CA GLY A 6 0.22 2.99 -20.50
C GLY A 6 0.44 2.60 -19.03
N PRO A 7 -0.29 3.20 -18.08
CA PRO A 7 -0.24 2.76 -16.69
C PRO A 7 -0.53 1.25 -16.63
N HIS A 8 0.26 0.52 -15.83
CA HIS A 8 0.10 -0.92 -15.63
C HIS A 8 -1.37 -1.21 -15.24
N PRO A 9 -2.02 -2.26 -15.77
CA PRO A 9 -3.45 -2.51 -15.54
C PRO A 9 -3.81 -2.72 -14.05
N LEU A 10 -2.81 -3.04 -13.22
CA LEU A 10 -2.92 -3.18 -11.76
C LEU A 10 -2.27 -2.02 -10.98
N ALA A 11 -1.93 -0.91 -11.66
CA ALA A 11 -1.38 0.25 -11.00
C ALA A 11 -2.41 0.87 -10.05
N LEU A 12 -1.97 1.24 -8.86
CA LEU A 12 -2.82 1.96 -7.91
C LEU A 12 -3.21 3.34 -8.50
N PRO A 13 -4.43 3.82 -8.24
CA PRO A 13 -4.82 5.17 -8.60
C PRO A 13 -3.85 6.19 -8.00
N PRO A 14 -3.42 7.23 -8.73
CA PRO A 14 -2.44 8.22 -8.23
C PRO A 14 -3.00 9.07 -7.08
N THR A 15 -4.32 9.00 -6.82
CA THR A 15 -5.03 9.69 -5.76
C THR A 15 -5.16 8.85 -4.48
N PHE A 16 -4.75 7.57 -4.53
CA PHE A 16 -4.79 6.65 -3.39
C PHE A 16 -3.62 6.94 -2.45
N SER A 17 -3.95 7.31 -1.20
CA SER A 17 -2.96 7.48 -0.14
C SER A 17 -3.39 6.61 1.05
N PRO A 18 -2.48 5.84 1.68
CA PRO A 18 -2.83 5.00 2.82
C PRO A 18 -3.44 5.79 3.99
N ASP A 19 -3.13 7.08 4.10
CA ASP A 19 -3.72 7.97 5.11
C ASP A 19 -5.24 8.10 4.99
N THR A 20 -5.83 7.90 3.80
CA THR A 20 -7.29 7.97 3.63
C THR A 20 -8.01 6.82 4.32
N LEU A 21 -7.33 5.70 4.54
CA LEU A 21 -7.87 4.52 5.21
C LEU A 21 -7.69 4.56 6.73
N ASP A 22 -6.84 5.45 7.25
CA ASP A 22 -6.62 5.58 8.69
C ASP A 22 -7.75 6.36 9.40
N ALA A 23 -8.93 5.75 9.45
CA ALA A 23 -10.07 6.27 10.20
C ALA A 23 -9.97 5.97 11.71
N LEU A 24 -9.16 4.98 12.10
CA LEU A 24 -9.03 4.53 13.49
C LEU A 24 -8.33 5.57 14.35
N SER A 25 -7.22 6.14 13.88
CA SER A 25 -6.51 7.20 14.59
C SER A 25 -7.43 8.41 14.85
N GLU A 26 -8.17 8.85 13.84
CA GLU A 26 -9.11 9.98 13.98
C GLU A 26 -10.28 9.68 14.92
N LEU A 27 -10.88 8.48 14.82
CA LEU A 27 -11.95 8.06 15.73
C LEU A 27 -11.44 8.01 17.17
N SER A 28 -10.25 7.43 17.40
CA SER A 28 -9.65 7.34 18.73
C SER A 28 -9.44 8.72 19.36
N LEU A 29 -9.03 9.69 18.56
CA LEU A 29 -8.83 11.08 18.95
C LEU A 29 -10.15 11.75 19.35
N VAL A 30 -11.17 11.62 18.51
CA VAL A 30 -12.49 12.20 18.76
C VAL A 30 -13.12 11.57 20.00
N LEU A 31 -13.01 10.24 20.15
CA LEU A 31 -13.54 9.52 21.31
C LEU A 31 -12.82 9.90 22.61
N ALA A 32 -11.50 10.09 22.58
CA ALA A 32 -10.75 10.60 23.73
C ALA A 32 -11.21 12.00 24.15
N ARG A 33 -11.44 12.90 23.19
CA ARG A 33 -11.95 14.26 23.45
C ARG A 33 -13.39 14.28 23.97
N VAL A 34 -14.27 13.42 23.45
CA VAL A 34 -15.66 13.27 23.93
C VAL A 34 -15.69 12.70 25.34
N ARG A 35 -14.88 11.68 25.62
CA ARG A 35 -14.75 11.11 26.96
C ARG A 35 -14.31 12.15 27.98
N ALA A 36 -13.31 12.96 27.63
CA ALA A 36 -12.84 14.04 28.49
C ALA A 36 -13.93 15.10 28.72
N GLY A 37 -14.71 15.47 27.68
CA GLY A 37 -15.85 16.38 27.82
C GLY A 37 -16.96 15.84 28.74
N ILE A 38 -17.28 14.55 28.64
CA ILE A 38 -18.25 13.90 29.55
C ILE A 38 -17.75 13.95 30.99
N GLN A 39 -16.48 13.62 31.24
CA GLN A 39 -15.87 13.67 32.57
C GLN A 39 -15.89 15.08 33.17
N SER A 40 -15.59 16.10 32.37
CA SER A 40 -15.69 17.51 32.78
C SER A 40 -17.13 17.92 33.11
N SER A 41 -18.12 17.43 32.36
CA SER A 41 -19.54 17.76 32.57
C SER A 41 -20.17 17.04 33.78
N ALA A 42 -19.68 15.85 34.13
CA ALA A 42 -20.20 15.04 35.22
C ALA A 42 -19.64 15.44 36.60
N GLY A 43 -18.78 16.46 36.69
CA GLY A 43 -18.13 16.86 37.94
C GLY A 43 -17.21 15.79 38.53
N ILE A 44 -16.89 14.74 37.76
CA ILE A 44 -15.93 13.70 38.14
C ILE A 44 -14.54 14.27 37.90
N THR A 45 -14.12 15.17 38.77
CA THR A 45 -12.71 15.47 38.96
C THR A 45 -12.14 14.37 39.84
N THR A 46 -11.52 13.35 39.25
CA THR A 46 -10.46 12.66 39.99
C THR A 46 -9.43 13.75 40.30
N GLU A 47 -9.18 14.02 41.58
CA GLU A 47 -8.36 15.15 42.02
C GLU A 47 -7.12 15.33 41.14
N PRO A 48 -6.93 16.49 40.49
CA PRO A 48 -5.66 16.77 39.85
C PRO A 48 -4.66 17.06 40.95
N ALA A 49 -3.48 16.42 40.88
CA ALA A 49 -2.31 16.95 41.54
C ALA A 49 -2.17 18.45 41.17
N PRO A 50 -1.85 19.34 42.12
CA PRO A 50 -1.85 20.77 41.89
C PRO A 50 -0.82 21.12 40.80
N GLY A 51 -1.30 21.49 39.61
CA GLY A 51 -0.44 21.88 38.48
C GLY A 51 -1.03 21.67 37.08
N THR A 52 -2.10 20.89 36.90
CA THR A 52 -2.63 20.62 35.55
C THR A 52 -3.80 21.56 35.21
N THR A 53 -3.48 22.74 34.67
CA THR A 53 -4.45 23.54 33.89
C THR A 53 -5.10 22.65 32.83
N GLY A 54 -6.42 22.77 32.64
CA GLY A 54 -7.33 21.91 31.84
C GLY A 54 -7.01 21.70 30.35
N GLN A 55 -5.80 21.25 30.05
CA GLN A 55 -5.23 21.05 28.72
C GLN A 55 -4.37 19.80 28.83
N ASN A 56 -4.92 18.63 28.52
CA ASN A 56 -4.21 17.46 27.96
C ASN A 56 -5.09 16.21 28.08
N ALA A 57 -6.21 16.19 27.37
CA ALA A 57 -6.65 14.93 26.80
C ALA A 57 -5.70 14.62 25.61
N PRO A 58 -5.30 13.35 25.39
CA PRO A 58 -4.51 12.98 24.23
C PRO A 58 -5.34 13.28 22.99
N GLY A 59 -5.10 14.45 22.40
CA GLY A 59 -5.77 14.90 21.20
C GLY A 59 -6.29 16.31 21.17
N GLY A 60 -6.28 17.13 22.23
CA GLY A 60 -6.70 18.53 22.16
C GLY A 60 -7.85 18.90 23.10
N PRO A 61 -8.54 20.04 22.89
CA PRO A 61 -9.59 20.53 23.78
C PRO A 61 -10.74 19.53 23.93
N THR A 62 -11.32 19.46 25.13
CA THR A 62 -12.50 18.63 25.43
C THR A 62 -13.66 18.98 24.50
N LEU A 63 -14.35 17.98 23.96
CA LEU A 63 -15.51 18.20 23.09
C LEU A 63 -16.81 18.14 23.90
N SER A 64 -17.64 19.16 23.78
CA SER A 64 -19.02 19.12 24.28
C SER A 64 -19.88 18.25 23.37
N PHE A 65 -20.96 17.66 23.90
CA PHE A 65 -21.85 16.78 23.13
C PHE A 65 -22.47 17.48 21.89
N LYS A 66 -22.62 18.81 21.95
CA LYS A 66 -23.10 19.64 20.84
C LYS A 66 -22.08 19.80 19.71
N ASP A 67 -20.80 19.67 20.01
CA ASP A 67 -19.70 19.87 19.06
C ASP A 67 -19.29 18.55 18.38
N VAL A 68 -19.81 17.41 18.84
CA VAL A 68 -19.51 16.07 18.31
C VAL A 68 -19.82 15.97 16.81
N PRO A 69 -21.00 16.39 16.30
CA PRO A 69 -21.30 16.30 14.88
C PRO A 69 -20.25 17.02 14.02
N GLY A 70 -19.85 18.24 14.40
CA GLY A 70 -18.82 19.00 13.70
C GLY A 70 -17.44 18.38 13.82
N ALA A 71 -17.07 17.89 15.01
CA ALA A 71 -15.80 17.21 15.23
C ALA A 71 -15.67 15.87 14.48
N THR A 72 -16.79 15.21 14.19
CA THR A 72 -16.85 13.96 13.41
C THR A 72 -17.00 14.17 11.90
N ASP A 73 -17.23 15.39 11.42
CA ASP A 73 -17.50 15.65 10.00
C ASP A 73 -16.30 15.33 9.11
N GLY A 74 -15.08 15.63 9.58
CA GLY A 74 -13.83 15.21 8.91
C GLY A 74 -13.73 13.69 8.75
N LEU A 75 -14.08 12.94 9.81
CA LEU A 75 -14.11 11.47 9.78
C LEU A 75 -15.14 10.96 8.76
N LYS A 76 -16.32 11.58 8.69
CA LYS A 76 -17.35 11.25 7.69
C LYS A 76 -16.83 11.45 6.27
N HIS A 77 -16.23 12.60 5.98
CA HIS A 77 -15.65 12.88 4.67
C HIS A 77 -14.51 11.92 4.33
N LYS A 78 -13.67 11.57 5.31
CA LYS A 78 -12.60 10.59 5.15
C LYS A 78 -13.13 9.20 4.81
N LEU A 79 -14.15 8.72 5.52
CA LEU A 79 -14.79 7.43 5.23
C LEU A 79 -15.47 7.41 3.85
N GLN A 80 -16.12 8.51 3.46
CA GLN A 80 -16.69 8.62 2.11
C GLN A 80 -15.61 8.55 1.03
N ARG A 81 -14.50 9.26 1.22
CA ARG A 81 -13.35 9.24 0.32
C ARG A 81 -12.70 7.86 0.26
N ALA A 82 -12.45 7.23 1.40
CA ALA A 82 -11.94 5.87 1.51
C ALA A 82 -12.82 4.89 0.72
N ARG A 83 -14.14 4.96 0.88
CA ARG A 83 -15.08 4.11 0.16
C ARG A 83 -15.04 4.31 -1.35
N ALA A 84 -14.92 5.55 -1.82
CA ALA A 84 -14.76 5.84 -3.24
C ALA A 84 -13.45 5.25 -3.78
N GLN A 85 -12.36 5.46 -3.06
CA GLN A 85 -11.03 4.98 -3.43
C GLN A 85 -10.92 3.45 -3.44
N VAL A 86 -11.51 2.75 -2.47
CA VAL A 86 -11.55 1.27 -2.46
C VAL A 86 -12.30 0.71 -3.66
N ARG A 87 -13.31 1.42 -4.17
CA ARG A 87 -14.05 1.01 -5.38
C ARG A 87 -13.25 1.23 -6.67
N GLU A 88 -12.29 2.14 -6.65
CA GLU A 88 -11.39 2.43 -7.77
C GLU A 88 -10.17 1.50 -7.79
N LEU A 89 -9.94 0.70 -6.73
CA LEU A 89 -8.82 -0.22 -6.68
C LEU A 89 -8.99 -1.34 -7.73
N PRO A 90 -7.93 -1.63 -8.51
CA PRO A 90 -7.97 -2.70 -9.49
C PRO A 90 -8.03 -4.07 -8.81
N ASP A 91 -8.62 -5.04 -9.51
CA ASP A 91 -8.63 -6.46 -9.12
C ASP A 91 -9.23 -6.78 -7.73
N MET A 92 -10.05 -5.88 -7.18
CA MET A 92 -10.71 -6.08 -5.87
C MET A 92 -11.79 -7.16 -5.87
N ASN A 93 -12.27 -7.58 -7.05
CA ASN A 93 -13.33 -8.59 -7.18
C ASN A 93 -12.78 -10.03 -7.24
N ARG A 94 -11.45 -10.17 -7.27
CA ARG A 94 -10.81 -11.46 -7.50
C ARG A 94 -10.31 -12.07 -6.19
N PRO A 95 -10.53 -13.38 -5.97
CA PRO A 95 -10.06 -14.03 -4.75
C PRO A 95 -8.55 -14.29 -4.78
N ILE A 96 -7.95 -14.32 -3.59
CA ILE A 96 -6.52 -14.58 -3.38
C ILE A 96 -6.10 -15.93 -3.97
N ALA A 97 -6.98 -16.94 -3.94
CA ALA A 97 -6.67 -18.27 -4.47
C ALA A 97 -6.37 -18.23 -5.98
N GLU A 98 -7.19 -17.52 -6.75
CA GLU A 98 -6.96 -17.37 -8.20
C GLU A 98 -5.68 -16.57 -8.48
N GLN A 99 -5.43 -15.51 -7.71
CA GLN A 99 -4.18 -14.74 -7.82
C GLN A 99 -2.96 -15.60 -7.53
N ALA A 100 -3.02 -16.47 -6.53
CA ALA A 100 -1.93 -17.38 -6.18
C ALA A 100 -1.68 -18.43 -7.27
N ASP A 101 -2.73 -18.95 -7.90
CA ASP A 101 -2.61 -19.88 -9.01
C ASP A 101 -1.99 -19.22 -10.24
N GLU A 102 -2.39 -17.98 -10.56
CA GLU A 102 -1.77 -17.20 -11.64
C GLU A 102 -0.30 -16.90 -11.35
N ILE A 103 0.05 -16.50 -10.12
CA ILE A 103 1.45 -16.29 -9.73
C ILE A 103 2.27 -17.54 -10.00
N ARG A 104 1.75 -18.72 -9.63
CA ARG A 104 2.42 -20.00 -9.88
C ARG A 104 2.64 -20.27 -11.37
N GLU A 105 1.64 -19.99 -12.20
CA GLU A 105 1.74 -20.13 -13.65
C GLU A 105 2.77 -19.15 -14.25
N LEU A 106 2.73 -17.90 -13.82
CA LEU A 106 3.67 -16.86 -14.26
C LEU A 106 5.11 -17.20 -13.85
N GLU A 107 5.33 -17.68 -12.63
CA GLU A 107 6.63 -18.15 -12.16
C GLU A 107 7.15 -19.32 -12.99
N ALA A 108 6.30 -20.31 -13.29
CA ALA A 108 6.67 -21.43 -14.15
C ALA A 108 7.05 -20.95 -15.57
N ARG A 109 6.30 -19.99 -16.12
CA ARG A 109 6.58 -19.40 -17.42
C ARG A 109 7.90 -18.62 -17.42
N ILE A 110 8.18 -17.85 -16.36
CA ILE A 110 9.46 -17.14 -16.19
C ILE A 110 10.62 -18.13 -16.16
N GLU A 111 10.46 -19.25 -15.46
CA GLU A 111 11.51 -20.28 -15.38
C GLU A 111 11.79 -20.91 -16.74
N MET A 112 10.74 -21.26 -17.49
CA MET A 112 10.89 -21.74 -18.87
C MET A 112 11.60 -20.71 -19.76
N GLN A 113 11.22 -19.44 -19.67
CA GLN A 113 11.85 -18.37 -20.44
C GLN A 113 13.33 -18.20 -20.08
N ARG A 114 13.67 -18.25 -18.79
CA ARG A 114 15.07 -18.22 -18.32
C ARG A 114 15.88 -19.39 -18.86
N ALA A 115 15.31 -20.61 -18.86
CA ALA A 115 15.97 -21.79 -19.40
C ALA A 115 16.24 -21.66 -20.92
N VAL A 116 15.29 -21.12 -21.68
CA VAL A 116 15.48 -20.86 -23.12
C VAL A 116 16.58 -19.82 -23.35
N LEU A 117 16.56 -18.71 -22.61
CA LEU A 117 17.60 -17.69 -22.73
C LEU A 117 18.98 -18.22 -22.35
N GLN A 118 19.06 -19.11 -21.36
CA GLN A 118 20.31 -19.76 -20.98
C GLN A 118 20.84 -20.66 -22.11
N LYS A 119 19.97 -21.47 -22.73
CA LYS A 119 20.36 -22.30 -23.88
C LYS A 119 20.89 -21.46 -25.04
N LEU A 120 20.19 -20.36 -25.38
CA LEU A 120 20.64 -19.45 -26.45
C LEU A 120 22.00 -18.82 -26.13
N ARG A 121 22.24 -18.47 -24.86
CA ARG A 121 23.54 -17.96 -24.40
C ARG A 121 24.64 -19.02 -24.55
N ASP A 122 24.36 -20.26 -24.15
CA ASP A 122 25.33 -21.35 -24.22
C ASP A 122 25.64 -21.75 -25.67
N GLU A 123 24.64 -21.76 -26.55
CA GLU A 123 24.81 -21.97 -27.99
C GLU A 123 25.64 -20.86 -28.65
N ALA A 124 25.39 -19.59 -28.28
CA ALA A 124 26.19 -18.46 -28.77
C ALA A 124 27.66 -18.58 -28.33
N ALA A 125 27.91 -18.85 -27.05
CA ALA A 125 29.26 -19.04 -26.52
C ALA A 125 29.97 -20.26 -27.12
N GLY A 126 29.24 -21.35 -27.39
CA GLY A 126 29.77 -22.53 -28.07
C GLY A 126 30.15 -22.27 -29.52
N LYS A 127 29.39 -21.43 -30.22
CA LYS A 127 29.69 -21.01 -31.60
C LYS A 127 30.95 -20.14 -31.66
N GLU A 128 31.09 -19.16 -30.77
CA GLU A 128 32.31 -18.33 -30.66
C GLU A 128 33.57 -19.19 -30.47
N ARG A 129 33.52 -20.14 -29.52
CA ARG A 129 34.65 -21.06 -29.28
C ARG A 129 35.00 -21.92 -30.49
N LYS A 130 34.00 -22.37 -31.26
CA LYS A 130 34.22 -23.20 -32.46
C LYS A 130 34.86 -22.38 -33.58
N ASP A 131 34.44 -21.13 -33.75
CA ASP A 131 34.99 -20.20 -34.73
C ASP A 131 36.46 -19.84 -34.38
N ASP A 132 36.78 -19.67 -33.10
CA ASP A 132 38.16 -19.44 -32.62
C ASP A 132 39.09 -20.63 -32.89
N VAL A 133 38.63 -21.87 -32.63
CA VAL A 133 39.42 -23.09 -32.88
C VAL A 133 39.64 -23.31 -34.39
N ALA A 134 38.62 -23.06 -35.21
CA ALA A 134 38.75 -23.17 -36.67
C ALA A 134 39.69 -22.09 -37.24
N ALA A 135 39.74 -20.90 -36.66
CA ALA A 135 40.67 -19.85 -37.05
C ALA A 135 42.13 -20.19 -36.68
N ALA A 136 42.34 -20.80 -35.50
CA ALA A 136 43.68 -21.23 -35.05
C ALA A 136 44.25 -22.37 -35.91
N ASP A 137 43.43 -23.37 -36.26
CA ASP A 137 43.84 -24.52 -37.09
C ASP A 137 44.28 -24.07 -38.50
N LYS A 138 43.60 -23.06 -39.06
CA LYS A 138 43.90 -22.51 -40.38
C LYS A 138 45.17 -21.65 -40.44
N MET A 139 45.70 -21.19 -39.30
CA MET A 139 46.97 -20.46 -39.22
C MET A 139 48.19 -21.38 -39.12
N GLN A 140 47.98 -22.68 -38.94
CA GLN A 140 49.05 -23.64 -38.66
C GLN A 140 49.37 -24.58 -39.84
N THR A 141 48.70 -24.40 -40.98
CA THR A 141 48.95 -25.05 -42.28
C THR A 141 49.45 -24.06 -43.31
#